data_AF-A0A3S6QSC9-F1
#
_entry.id   AF-A0A3S6QSC9-F1
#
_cell.length_a   1.000
_cell.length_b   1.000
_cell.length_c   1.000
_cell.angle_alpha   90.00
_cell.angle_beta   90.00
_cell.angle_gamma   90.00
#
_symmetry.space_group_name_H-M   'P 1'
#
loop_
_entity.id
_entity.type
_entity.pdbx_description
1 polymer ?
#
loop_
_entity_poly.entity_id
_entity_poly.type
_entity_poly.pdbx_seq_one_letter_code
_entity_poly.pdbx_strand_id
1 'polypeptide(L)'
;MVKVNARPVLFLDKQVLEERYQATLKNEYSTLKKLEEQKNRSDAFDDIIGAKASLSSAVRQLKSAANYPGIGLPVILTGHTGTGKSFLAQKYFDYCVDIEAIEKNGQFVNFKCQIKLEILAAHQ
;
A
#
# COMPACT_ATOMS: atom_id res chain seq x y z
N MET A 1 -15.55 -9.31 10.54
CA MET A 1 -16.40 -8.59 11.50
C MET A 1 -15.55 -7.57 12.27
N VAL A 2 -16.05 -6.35 12.44
CA VAL A 2 -15.45 -5.30 13.30
C VAL A 2 -16.37 -5.08 14.50
N LYS A 3 -15.82 -5.15 15.71
CA LYS A 3 -16.53 -4.87 16.97
C LYS A 3 -16.25 -3.45 17.42
N VAL A 4 -17.29 -2.70 17.79
CA VAL A 4 -17.16 -1.38 18.41
C VAL A 4 -17.78 -1.42 19.80
N ASN A 5 -16.98 -1.14 20.83
CA ASN A 5 -17.40 -1.12 22.24
C ASN A 5 -18.22 0.14 22.59
N ALA A 6 -19.15 0.53 21.71
CA ALA A 6 -20.16 1.54 21.99
C ALA A 6 -21.22 1.00 22.97
N ARG A 7 -22.12 1.87 23.42
CA ARG A 7 -23.32 1.46 24.17
C ARG A 7 -24.56 1.87 23.37
N PRO A 8 -25.29 0.93 22.75
CA PRO A 8 -25.06 -0.53 22.70
C PRO A 8 -23.81 -0.94 21.87
N VAL A 9 -23.30 -2.16 22.09
CA VAL A 9 -22.14 -2.71 21.34
C VAL A 9 -22.55 -3.00 19.89
N LEU A 10 -21.73 -2.60 18.93
CA LEU A 10 -22.00 -2.75 17.50
C LEU A 10 -21.07 -3.78 16.87
N PHE A 11 -21.63 -4.61 15.99
CA PHE A 11 -20.89 -5.53 15.13
C PHE A 11 -21.15 -5.15 13.67
N LEU A 12 -20.10 -4.81 12.95
CA LEU A 12 -20.17 -4.33 11.58
C LEU A 12 -19.43 -5.30 10.66
N ASP A 13 -19.88 -5.38 9.41
CA ASP A 13 -19.16 -6.15 8.40
C ASP A 13 -17.80 -5.50 8.13
N LYS A 14 -16.74 -6.30 8.20
CA LYS A 14 -15.38 -5.79 8.06
C LYS A 14 -15.07 -5.47 6.60
N GLN A 15 -15.46 -6.37 5.70
CA GLN A 15 -15.15 -6.25 4.28
C GLN A 15 -15.82 -5.01 3.69
N VAL A 16 -17.10 -4.80 3.97
CA VAL A 16 -17.85 -3.63 3.50
C VAL A 16 -17.25 -2.32 4.02
N LEU A 17 -16.80 -2.29 5.28
CA LEU A 17 -16.18 -1.10 5.85
C LEU A 17 -14.78 -0.84 5.28
N GLU A 18 -13.95 -1.88 5.12
CA GLU A 18 -12.62 -1.75 4.52
C GLU A 18 -12.69 -1.28 3.07
N GLU A 19 -13.66 -1.80 2.30
CA GLU A 19 -13.94 -1.32 0.94
C GLU A 19 -14.39 0.14 0.93
N ARG A 20 -15.29 0.53 1.85
CA ARG A 20 -15.82 1.90 1.94
C ARG A 20 -14.78 2.91 2.42
N TYR A 21 -13.91 2.52 3.36
CA TYR A 21 -12.90 3.40 3.95
C TYR A 21 -11.58 3.34 3.19
N GLN A 22 -11.42 2.40 2.25
CA GLN A 22 -10.18 2.18 1.49
C GLN A 22 -8.96 1.96 2.41
N ALA A 23 -9.20 1.36 3.57
CA ALA A 23 -8.24 1.15 4.64
C ALA A 23 -8.48 -0.20 5.31
N THR A 24 -7.41 -0.86 5.74
CA THR A 24 -7.50 -2.08 6.55
C THR A 24 -7.90 -1.74 7.98
N LEU A 25 -8.87 -2.46 8.52
CA LEU A 25 -9.46 -2.20 9.83
C LEU A 25 -9.02 -3.24 10.87
N LYS A 26 -8.90 -2.78 12.11
CA LYS A 26 -8.73 -3.66 13.27
C LYS A 26 -10.04 -4.40 13.55
N ASN A 27 -9.95 -5.52 14.27
CA ASN A 27 -11.13 -6.29 14.62
C ASN A 27 -11.93 -5.65 15.77
N GLU A 28 -11.34 -4.74 16.54
CA GLU A 28 -11.97 -4.10 17.68
C GLU A 28 -11.60 -2.62 17.82
N TYR A 29 -12.59 -1.78 18.14
CA TYR A 29 -12.44 -0.36 18.43
C TYR A 29 -13.20 0.02 19.70
N SER A 30 -12.66 0.97 20.47
CA SER A 30 -13.28 1.39 21.74
C SER A 30 -14.51 2.29 21.56
N THR A 31 -14.58 3.08 20.49
CA THR A 31 -15.68 4.02 20.20
C THR A 31 -15.92 4.11 18.69
N LEU A 32 -17.11 4.55 18.28
CA LEU A 32 -17.43 4.84 16.87
C LEU A 32 -16.49 5.89 16.29
N LYS A 33 -16.15 6.92 17.06
CA LYS A 33 -15.22 7.98 16.63
C LYS A 33 -13.86 7.44 16.19
N LYS A 34 -13.28 6.48 16.94
CA LYS A 34 -11.99 5.84 16.56
C LYS A 34 -12.07 5.01 15.28
N LEU A 35 -13.25 4.42 15.02
CA LEU A 35 -13.50 3.74 13.75
C LEU A 35 -13.63 4.76 12.62
N GLU A 36 -14.35 5.87 12.83
CA GLU A 36 -14.52 6.94 11.85
C GLU A 36 -13.22 7.67 11.51
N GLU A 37 -12.27 7.77 12.44
CA GLU A 37 -10.92 8.30 12.19
C GLU A 37 -10.20 7.50 11.08
N GLN A 38 -10.55 6.24 10.86
CA GLN A 38 -9.98 5.44 9.77
C GLN A 38 -10.52 5.85 8.40
N LYS A 39 -11.66 6.54 8.32
CA LYS A 39 -12.29 6.96 7.07
C LYS A 39 -11.50 8.05 6.35
N ASN A 40 -10.81 8.92 7.11
CA ASN A 40 -10.12 10.11 6.59
C ASN A 40 -8.60 10.02 6.78
N ARG A 41 -8.06 8.84 7.06
CA ARG A 41 -6.61 8.70 7.20
C ARG A 41 -6.00 8.86 5.81
N SER A 42 -5.32 9.98 5.59
CA SER A 42 -4.50 10.14 4.41
C SER A 42 -3.31 9.19 4.50
N ASP A 43 -2.93 8.59 3.38
CA ASP A 43 -1.76 7.73 3.30
C ASP A 43 -0.87 8.10 2.11
N ALA A 44 0.31 7.49 2.03
CA ALA A 44 1.31 7.79 1.00
C ALA A 44 0.80 7.71 -0.46
N PHE A 45 -0.32 7.01 -0.72
CA PHE A 45 -0.91 6.93 -2.05
C PHE A 45 -1.77 8.15 -2.42
N ASP A 46 -2.20 8.99 -1.47
CA ASP A 46 -3.02 10.17 -1.77
C ASP A 46 -2.31 11.19 -2.67
N ASP A 47 -0.97 11.23 -2.64
CA ASP A 47 -0.15 12.09 -3.49
C ASP A 47 -0.08 11.61 -4.96
N ILE A 48 -0.56 10.40 -5.26
CA ILE A 48 -0.45 9.82 -6.60
C ILE A 48 -1.63 10.25 -7.46
N ILE A 49 -1.32 10.91 -8.59
CA ILE A 49 -2.31 11.25 -9.60
C ILE A 49 -2.99 9.96 -10.10
N GLY A 50 -4.32 9.91 -9.95
CA GLY A 50 -5.11 8.75 -10.34
C GLY A 50 -5.27 7.66 -9.27
N ALA A 51 -4.72 7.83 -8.05
CA ALA A 51 -4.88 6.86 -6.95
C ALA A 51 -6.34 6.53 -6.64
N LYS A 52 -7.23 7.53 -6.76
CA LYS A 52 -8.68 7.39 -6.53
C LYS A 52 -9.47 7.10 -7.81
N ALA A 53 -8.79 6.93 -8.94
CA ALA A 53 -9.39 6.72 -10.27
C ALA A 53 -8.65 5.60 -11.03
N SER A 54 -7.85 5.94 -12.04
CA SER A 54 -7.19 4.98 -12.95
C SER A 54 -6.24 3.98 -12.26
N LEU A 55 -5.66 4.34 -11.12
CA LEU A 55 -4.76 3.49 -10.33
C LEU A 55 -5.43 2.88 -9.09
N SER A 56 -6.72 3.10 -8.88
CA SER A 56 -7.43 2.64 -7.67
C SER A 56 -7.32 1.14 -7.42
N SER A 57 -7.40 0.33 -8.47
CA SER A 57 -7.23 -1.13 -8.38
C SER A 57 -5.81 -1.52 -7.98
N ALA A 58 -4.79 -0.91 -8.59
CA ALA A 58 -3.39 -1.14 -8.28
C ALA A 58 -3.05 -0.72 -6.84
N VAL A 59 -3.50 0.48 -6.43
CA VAL A 59 -3.34 0.96 -5.05
C VAL A 59 -3.99 0.00 -4.06
N ARG A 60 -5.21 -0.46 -4.32
CA ARG A 60 -5.88 -1.43 -3.45
C ARG A 60 -5.09 -2.74 -3.32
N GLN A 61 -4.59 -3.27 -4.43
CA GLN A 61 -3.77 -4.50 -4.42
C GLN A 61 -2.47 -4.30 -3.62
N LEU A 62 -1.81 -3.15 -3.77
CA LEU A 62 -0.62 -2.79 -3.00
C LEU A 62 -0.95 -2.75 -1.50
N LYS A 63 -2.00 -2.02 -1.09
CA LYS A 63 -2.43 -1.97 0.31
C LYS A 63 -2.72 -3.38 0.86
N SER A 64 -3.40 -4.23 0.10
CA SER A 64 -3.66 -5.62 0.50
C SER A 64 -2.37 -6.44 0.64
N ALA A 65 -1.41 -6.28 -0.27
CA ALA A 65 -0.12 -6.98 -0.22
C ALA A 65 0.70 -6.59 1.01
N ALA A 66 0.72 -5.30 1.38
CA ALA A 66 1.42 -4.80 2.56
C ALA A 66 0.77 -5.29 3.88
N ASN A 67 -0.56 -5.41 3.91
CA ASN A 67 -1.29 -5.88 5.10
C ASN A 67 -1.37 -7.41 5.20
N TYR A 68 -0.77 -8.15 4.25
CA TYR A 68 -0.77 -9.62 4.32
C TYR A 68 0.07 -10.09 5.52
N PRO A 69 -0.40 -11.05 6.32
CA PRO A 69 0.30 -11.48 7.54
C PRO A 69 1.76 -11.90 7.32
N GLY A 70 2.61 -11.69 8.33
CA GLY A 70 4.03 -12.03 8.26
C GLY A 70 4.85 -10.96 7.57
N ILE A 71 5.52 -11.31 6.47
CA ILE A 71 6.43 -10.42 5.73
C ILE A 71 5.73 -9.61 4.61
N GLY A 72 4.39 -9.61 4.57
CA GLY A 72 3.64 -9.11 3.42
C GLY A 72 3.69 -10.05 2.21
N LEU A 73 3.07 -9.63 1.10
CA LEU A 73 3.09 -10.37 -0.16
C LEU A 73 4.06 -9.71 -1.15
N PRO A 74 4.91 -10.47 -1.87
CA PRO A 74 5.74 -9.93 -2.96
C PRO A 74 4.89 -9.30 -4.06
N VAL A 75 5.33 -8.15 -4.56
CA VAL A 75 4.63 -7.39 -5.61
C VAL A 75 5.52 -7.25 -6.85
N ILE A 76 4.91 -7.40 -8.02
CA ILE A 76 5.54 -7.11 -9.32
C ILE A 76 4.78 -5.95 -9.98
N LEU A 77 5.49 -4.87 -10.29
CA LEU A 77 4.95 -3.73 -11.04
C LEU A 77 5.30 -3.86 -12.53
N THR A 78 4.30 -3.92 -13.41
CA THR A 78 4.47 -4.06 -14.86
C THR A 78 3.96 -2.84 -15.61
N GLY A 79 4.52 -2.58 -16.81
CA GLY A 79 4.13 -1.46 -17.67
C GLY A 79 5.29 -0.86 -18.47
N HIS A 80 4.98 -0.06 -19.47
CA HIS A 80 5.95 0.58 -20.37
C HIS A 80 6.95 1.50 -19.65
N THR A 81 8.10 1.76 -20.26
CA THR A 81 9.08 2.73 -19.75
C THR A 81 8.42 4.11 -19.57
N GLY A 82 8.72 4.80 -18.46
CA GLY A 82 8.17 6.13 -18.17
C GLY A 82 6.81 6.16 -17.45
N THR A 83 6.12 5.03 -17.23
CA THR A 83 4.80 5.01 -16.58
C THR A 83 4.80 5.20 -15.06
N GLY A 84 5.93 5.60 -14.46
CA GLY A 84 6.00 5.88 -13.01
C GLY A 84 6.14 4.65 -12.08
N LYS A 85 6.48 3.46 -12.58
CA LYS A 85 6.64 2.24 -11.74
C LYS A 85 7.60 2.43 -10.56
N SER A 86 8.76 3.04 -10.78
CA SER A 86 9.74 3.28 -9.70
C SER A 86 9.21 4.28 -8.67
N PHE A 87 8.44 5.28 -9.11
CA PHE A 87 7.77 6.22 -8.22
C PHE A 87 6.68 5.52 -7.40
N LEU A 88 5.88 4.66 -8.02
CA LEU A 88 4.87 3.85 -7.33
C LEU A 88 5.50 2.89 -6.32
N ALA A 89 6.65 2.30 -6.64
CA ALA A 89 7.41 1.46 -5.70
C ALA A 89 7.91 2.24 -4.48
N GLN A 90 8.37 3.48 -4.67
CA GLN A 90 8.75 4.36 -3.56
C GLN A 90 7.55 4.70 -2.67
N LYS A 91 6.42 5.11 -3.27
CA LYS A 91 5.20 5.40 -2.51
C LYS A 91 4.64 4.18 -1.79
N TYR A 92 4.81 2.98 -2.35
CA TYR A 92 4.48 1.74 -1.67
C TYR A 92 5.37 1.50 -0.45
N PHE A 93 6.67 1.76 -0.54
CA PHE A 93 7.57 1.71 0.61
C PHE A 93 7.15 2.71 1.69
N ASP A 94 6.85 3.95 1.32
CA ASP A 94 6.38 4.98 2.26
C ASP A 94 5.10 4.52 2.97
N TYR A 95 4.14 3.93 2.23
CA TYR A 95 2.93 3.34 2.81
C TYR A 95 3.23 2.21 3.80
N CYS A 96 4.17 1.31 3.48
CA CYS A 96 4.57 0.23 4.37
C CYS A 96 5.17 0.76 5.69
N VAL A 97 5.88 1.89 5.65
CA VAL A 97 6.38 2.59 6.85
C VAL A 97 5.21 3.21 7.64
N ASP A 98 4.24 3.83 6.97
CA ASP A 98 3.06 4.46 7.60
C ASP A 98 2.19 3.47 8.40
N ILE A 99 2.13 2.22 7.94
CA ILE A 99 1.39 1.14 8.60
C ILE A 99 2.26 0.27 9.53
N GLU A 100 3.53 0.65 9.73
CA GLU A 100 4.49 -0.06 10.58
C GLU A 100 4.78 -1.50 10.12
N ALA A 101 4.55 -1.81 8.83
CA ALA A 101 4.96 -3.08 8.21
C ALA A 101 6.47 -3.12 7.94
N ILE A 102 7.09 -1.95 7.81
CA ILE A 102 8.54 -1.77 7.76
C ILE A 102 8.93 -0.78 8.86
N GLU A 103 10.08 -1.00 9.50
CA GLU A 103 10.61 -0.08 10.50
C GLU A 103 10.85 1.32 9.92
N LYS A 104 10.70 2.37 10.74
CA LYS A 104 10.93 3.77 10.31
C LYS A 104 12.34 4.03 9.78
N ASN A 105 13.32 3.22 10.21
CA ASN A 105 14.71 3.27 9.76
C ASN A 105 15.02 2.24 8.66
N GLY A 106 13.99 1.58 8.12
CA GLY A 106 14.13 0.64 7.00
C GLY A 106 14.68 1.33 5.75
N GLN A 107 15.31 0.57 4.88
CA GLN A 107 15.94 1.10 3.66
C GLN A 107 15.18 0.67 2.41
N PHE A 108 14.90 1.64 1.54
CA PHE A 108 14.46 1.36 0.18
C PHE A 108 15.67 1.14 -0.73
N VAL A 109 15.94 -0.13 -1.08
CA VAL A 109 17.08 -0.50 -1.93
C VAL A 109 16.62 -0.66 -3.38
N ASN A 110 17.13 0.22 -4.26
CA ASN A 110 16.90 0.09 -5.69
C ASN A 110 18.03 -0.71 -6.34
N PHE A 111 17.73 -1.95 -6.70
CA PHE A 111 18.65 -2.79 -7.46
C PHE A 111 18.31 -2.76 -8.95
N LYS A 112 19.15 -2.10 -9.74
CA LYS A 112 19.02 -2.11 -11.21
C LYS A 112 19.74 -3.33 -11.76
N CYS A 113 18.99 -4.29 -12.29
CA CYS A 113 19.57 -5.35 -13.12
C CYS A 113 19.78 -4.79 -14.54
N GLN A 114 21.01 -4.40 -14.86
CA GLN A 114 21.41 -4.06 -16.22
C GLN A 114 22.30 -5.17 -16.76
N ILE A 115 21.92 -5.73 -17.90
CA ILE A 115 22.82 -6.57 -18.69
C ILE A 115 23.74 -5.62 -19.44
N LYS A 116 25.01 -5.59 -19.06
CA LYS A 116 26.05 -4.88 -19.83
C LYS A 116 26.31 -5.70 -21.10
N LEU A 117 25.69 -5.30 -22.20
CA LEU A 117 26.09 -5.77 -23.54
C LEU A 117 27.38 -5.04 -23.92
N GLU A 118 28.52 -5.50 -23.42
CA GLU A 118 29.81 -5.17 -24.02
C GLU A 118 29.93 -5.99 -25.32
N ILE A 119 29.42 -5.42 -26.42
CA ILE A 119 29.83 -5.87 -27.74
C ILE A 119 31.24 -5.34 -27.93
N LEU A 120 32.19 -6.26 -28.06
CA LEU A 120 33.57 -6.00 -28.47
C LEU A 120 33.60 -5.05 -29.67
N ALA A 121 33.98 -3.80 -29.45
CA ALA A 121 34.61 -2.99 -30.48
C ALA A 121 36.09 -3.41 -30.56
N ALA A 122 36.33 -4.65 -31.01
CA ALA A 122 37.62 -5.08 -31.51
C ALA A 122 37.58 -4.91 -33.04
N HIS A 123 38.50 -4.10 -33.56
CA HIS A 123 38.70 -3.71 -34.97
C HIS A 123 37.77 -2.65 -35.56
N GLN A 124 38.19 -1.39 -35.40
CA GLN A 124 38.59 -0.54 -36.54
C GLN A 124 39.65 0.46 -36.11
#